data_AF-W5M8A1-F1
#
_entry.id   AF-W5M8A1-F1
#
_cell.length_a   1.000
_cell.length_b   1.000
_cell.length_c   1.000
_cell.angle_alpha   90.00
_cell.angle_beta   90.00
_cell.angle_gamma   90.00
#
_symmetry.space_group_name_H-M   'P 1'
#
loop_
_entity.id
_entity.type
_entity.pdbx_description
1 polymer ?
#
loop_
_entity_poly.entity_id
_entity_poly.type
_entity_poly.pdbx_seq_one_letter_code
_entity_poly.pdbx_strand_id
1 'polypeptide(L)'
;EEHLLNITFEACDTTGRGEVMASTVMQYLQSMTSQSPEQGRLSRLYDMLDPDRKGVFVNRDVFQATMKRWISQCSQDCLLDDDYQSLGEDHCKAPINGYLENVYQRLEWCNISKTLAKATVLDFPRIESRDMISTVADLRHANHSLSEQNSSLLKAVEACDEKNLQLTAEVSKLKRKLMSTQRSAVSFESLSEELDEARRLIKDSQERACRIKTYNNKLKKENECLRAQIQLLEEVNEKLAQEKSFNKTCLAKLMKMQSEMRKELDETHVLLASKDREITQKTMLIEELKFSQMENHRIIEGMYSEVQRLQKTNEETYASL
;
A
#
# COMPACT_ATOMS: atom_id res chain seq x y z
N GLU A 1 7.60 -0.28 14.50
CA GLU A 1 6.95 -1.37 15.26
C GLU A 1 5.59 -1.76 14.69
N GLU A 2 4.65 -0.82 14.58
CA GLU A 2 3.30 -1.10 14.07
C GLU A 2 3.25 -1.68 12.65
N HIS A 3 4.14 -1.26 11.76
CA HIS A 3 4.23 -1.82 10.40
C HIS A 3 4.74 -3.26 10.38
N LEU A 4 5.67 -3.63 11.27
CA LEU A 4 6.19 -5.01 11.35
C LEU A 4 5.14 -5.97 11.90
N LEU A 5 4.33 -5.55 12.87
CA LEU A 5 3.22 -6.35 13.38
C LEU A 5 2.16 -6.61 12.29
N ASN A 6 1.90 -5.64 11.42
CA ASN A 6 1.01 -5.83 10.27
C ASN A 6 1.57 -6.87 9.29
N ILE A 7 2.86 -6.79 8.94
CA ILE A 7 3.51 -7.76 8.05
C ILE A 7 3.47 -9.16 8.66
N THR A 8 3.73 -9.30 9.97
CA THR A 8 3.64 -10.58 10.68
C THR A 8 2.22 -11.15 10.65
N PHE A 9 1.20 -10.33 10.88
CA PHE A 9 -0.19 -10.77 10.85
C PHE A 9 -0.62 -11.20 9.43
N GLU A 10 -0.27 -10.41 8.41
CA GLU A 10 -0.54 -10.71 7.00
C GLU A 10 0.16 -11.99 6.54
N ALA A 11 1.38 -12.26 7.04
CA ALA A 11 2.07 -13.51 6.76
C ALA A 11 1.39 -14.73 7.42
N CYS A 12 0.66 -14.53 8.51
CA CYS A 12 -0.10 -15.59 9.17
C CYS A 12 -1.53 -15.75 8.61
N ASP A 13 -2.15 -14.69 8.08
CA ASP A 13 -3.46 -14.71 7.42
C ASP A 13 -3.36 -15.17 5.96
N THR A 14 -2.90 -16.41 5.78
CA THR A 14 -2.80 -17.06 4.45
C THR A 14 -4.15 -17.18 3.74
N THR A 15 -5.28 -17.00 4.44
CA THR A 15 -6.63 -17.13 3.90
C THR A 15 -7.33 -15.79 3.64
N GLY A 16 -6.71 -14.66 3.99
CA GLY A 16 -7.23 -13.31 3.78
C GLY A 16 -8.56 -13.04 4.48
N ARG A 17 -8.84 -13.72 5.61
CA ARG A 17 -10.12 -13.62 6.33
C ARG A 17 -10.13 -12.54 7.41
N GLY A 18 -8.99 -11.92 7.70
CA GLY A 18 -8.85 -10.92 8.76
C GLY A 18 -8.76 -11.52 10.17
N GLU A 19 -8.68 -12.85 10.27
CA GLU A 19 -8.61 -13.60 11.53
C GLU A 19 -7.62 -14.76 11.40
N VAL A 20 -6.77 -14.93 12.41
CA VAL A 20 -5.71 -15.94 12.43
C VAL A 20 -5.78 -16.72 13.74
N MET A 21 -5.64 -18.04 13.67
CA MET A 21 -5.59 -18.87 14.87
C MET A 21 -4.32 -18.59 15.67
N ALA A 22 -4.44 -18.48 17.00
CA ALA A 22 -3.31 -18.17 17.87
C ALA A 22 -2.12 -19.13 17.67
N SER A 23 -2.38 -20.42 17.44
CA SER A 23 -1.33 -21.43 17.20
C SER A 23 -0.58 -21.22 15.87
N THR A 24 -1.23 -20.72 14.82
CA THR A 24 -0.59 -20.38 13.55
C THR A 24 0.38 -19.21 13.71
N VAL A 25 -0.01 -18.19 14.48
CA VAL A 25 0.85 -17.06 14.84
C VAL A 25 2.08 -17.55 15.61
N MET A 26 1.90 -18.45 16.59
CA MET A 26 3.03 -19.00 17.34
C MET A 26 3.99 -19.80 16.48
N GLN A 27 3.47 -20.64 15.60
CA GLN A 27 4.28 -21.44 14.70
C GLN A 27 5.12 -20.56 13.74
N TYR A 28 4.52 -19.47 13.25
CA TYR A 28 5.22 -18.49 12.43
C TYR A 28 6.31 -17.74 13.21
N LEU A 29 6.02 -17.31 14.44
CA LEU A 29 7.02 -16.64 15.27
C LEU A 29 8.17 -17.58 15.66
N GLN A 30 7.88 -18.86 15.92
CA GLN A 30 8.90 -19.88 16.20
C GLN A 30 9.84 -20.09 15.02
N SER A 31 9.31 -20.20 13.80
CA SER A 31 10.14 -20.40 12.60
C SER A 31 11.02 -19.18 12.30
N MET A 32 10.53 -17.97 12.59
CA MET A 32 11.26 -16.73 12.36
C MET A 32 12.29 -16.39 13.46
N THR A 33 12.07 -16.85 14.70
CA THR A 33 12.93 -16.48 15.85
C THR A 33 13.80 -17.62 16.38
N SER A 34 13.66 -18.84 15.85
CA SER A 34 14.37 -20.05 16.29
C SER A 34 14.26 -20.33 17.80
N GLN A 35 13.21 -19.86 18.47
CA GLN A 35 12.98 -20.06 19.90
C GLN A 35 12.19 -21.34 20.18
N SER A 36 12.57 -22.08 21.22
CA SER A 36 11.92 -23.34 21.59
C SER A 36 10.57 -23.10 22.31
N PRO A 37 9.58 -24.01 22.12
CA PRO A 37 8.24 -23.86 22.70
C PRO A 37 8.20 -24.05 24.23
N GLU A 38 9.21 -24.66 24.83
CA GLU A 38 9.15 -25.18 26.21
C GLU A 38 9.86 -24.27 27.24
N GLN A 39 10.58 -23.24 26.80
CA GLN A 39 11.20 -22.25 27.70
C GLN A 39 11.12 -20.84 27.11
N GLY A 40 10.35 -19.97 27.78
CA GLY A 40 10.56 -18.53 27.70
C GLY A 40 9.37 -17.68 27.24
N ARG A 41 9.71 -16.43 26.91
CA ARG A 41 8.83 -15.26 26.68
C ARG A 41 7.73 -15.53 25.63
N LEU A 42 7.97 -16.47 24.73
CA LEU A 42 7.05 -16.86 23.65
C LEU A 42 5.86 -17.69 24.16
N SER A 43 6.01 -18.52 25.20
CA SER A 43 4.87 -19.23 25.82
C SER A 43 3.89 -18.25 26.49
N ARG A 44 4.42 -17.20 27.12
CA ARG A 44 3.62 -16.13 27.75
C ARG A 44 2.80 -15.35 26.72
N LEU A 45 3.35 -15.14 25.52
CA LEU A 45 2.60 -14.55 24.40
C LEU A 45 1.45 -15.46 23.97
N TYR A 46 1.66 -16.77 23.92
CA TYR A 46 0.61 -17.72 23.57
C TYR A 46 -0.54 -17.69 24.59
N ASP A 47 -0.23 -17.69 25.88
CA ASP A 47 -1.24 -17.61 26.95
C ASP A 47 -2.00 -16.27 26.93
N MET A 48 -1.39 -15.19 26.42
CA MET A 48 -2.06 -13.89 26.21
C MET A 48 -2.98 -13.87 24.98
N LEU A 49 -2.71 -14.70 23.97
CA LEU A 49 -3.50 -14.81 22.75
C LEU A 49 -4.63 -15.85 22.87
N ASP A 50 -4.40 -16.93 23.60
CA ASP A 50 -5.37 -18.01 23.82
C ASP A 50 -5.26 -18.56 25.26
N PRO A 51 -5.88 -17.88 26.25
CA PRO A 51 -5.77 -18.24 27.66
C PRO A 51 -6.29 -19.65 27.99
N ASP A 52 -7.26 -20.13 27.20
CA ASP A 52 -7.91 -21.42 27.39
C ASP A 52 -7.32 -22.52 26.48
N ARG A 53 -6.35 -22.19 25.61
CA ARG A 53 -5.77 -23.06 24.57
C ARG A 53 -6.82 -23.78 23.72
N LYS A 54 -7.92 -23.09 23.41
CA LYS A 54 -9.07 -23.62 22.66
C LYS A 54 -8.95 -23.41 21.15
N GLY A 55 -7.84 -22.84 20.67
CA GLY A 55 -7.66 -22.50 19.26
C GLY A 55 -8.46 -21.27 18.87
N VAL A 56 -8.37 -20.21 19.68
CA VAL A 56 -9.11 -18.97 19.43
C VAL A 56 -8.57 -18.26 18.18
N PHE A 57 -9.49 -17.77 17.35
CA PHE A 57 -9.18 -16.89 16.22
C PHE A 57 -9.01 -15.46 16.72
N VAL A 58 -7.87 -14.87 16.38
CA VAL A 58 -7.48 -13.53 16.79
C VAL A 58 -7.59 -12.62 15.58
N ASN A 59 -8.39 -11.57 15.69
CA ASN A 59 -8.47 -10.54 14.67
C ASN A 59 -7.26 -9.60 14.73
N ARG A 60 -7.07 -8.81 13.67
CA ARG A 60 -5.91 -7.93 13.50
C ARG A 60 -5.70 -6.97 14.68
N ASP A 61 -6.77 -6.35 15.17
CA ASP A 61 -6.69 -5.33 16.22
C ASP A 61 -6.33 -5.96 17.59
N VAL A 62 -6.90 -7.12 17.90
CA VAL A 62 -6.60 -7.87 19.12
C VAL A 62 -5.16 -8.40 19.08
N PHE A 63 -4.71 -8.94 17.94
CA PHE A 63 -3.32 -9.38 17.77
C PHE A 63 -2.35 -8.22 18.01
N GLN A 64 -2.62 -7.07 17.41
CA GLN A 64 -1.74 -5.90 17.53
C GLN A 64 -1.71 -5.35 18.96
N ALA A 65 -2.85 -5.26 19.64
CA ALA A 65 -2.94 -4.82 21.03
C ALA A 65 -2.18 -5.77 21.97
N THR A 66 -2.35 -7.08 21.77
CA THR A 66 -1.69 -8.12 22.58
C THR A 66 -0.18 -8.15 22.34
N MET A 67 0.27 -8.06 21.09
CA MET A 67 1.70 -7.99 20.75
C MET A 67 2.37 -6.73 21.29
N LYS A 68 1.73 -5.55 21.17
CA LYS A 68 2.25 -4.29 21.75
C LYS A 68 2.40 -4.40 23.28
N ARG A 69 1.41 -5.01 23.94
CA ARG A 69 1.44 -5.25 25.40
C ARG A 69 2.54 -6.22 25.79
N TRP A 70 2.72 -7.30 25.03
CA TRP A 70 3.78 -8.29 25.27
C TRP A 70 5.18 -7.74 25.04
N ILE A 71 5.40 -6.98 23.96
CA ILE A 71 6.67 -6.30 23.69
C ILE A 71 7.01 -5.36 24.84
N SER A 72 6.04 -4.58 25.32
CA SER A 72 6.23 -3.68 26.47
C SER A 72 6.62 -4.43 27.75
N GLN A 73 6.04 -5.61 28.00
CA GLN A 73 6.43 -6.48 29.12
C GLN A 73 7.83 -7.07 28.93
N CYS A 74 8.20 -7.48 27.71
CA CYS A 74 9.56 -7.95 27.42
C CYS A 74 10.61 -6.86 27.63
N SER A 75 10.30 -5.60 27.31
CA SER A 75 11.19 -4.46 27.55
C SER A 75 11.39 -4.17 29.04
N GLN A 76 10.37 -4.41 29.86
CA GLN A 76 10.44 -4.25 31.32
C GLN A 76 11.20 -5.39 31.99
N ASP A 77 11.01 -6.63 31.52
CA ASP A 77 11.75 -7.79 32.02
C ASP A 77 13.26 -7.68 31.70
N CYS A 78 13.67 -6.96 30.65
CA CYS A 78 15.09 -6.67 30.36
C CYS A 78 15.75 -5.65 31.32
N LEU A 79 14.98 -4.89 32.11
CA LEU A 79 15.53 -3.93 33.08
C LEU A 79 15.80 -4.53 34.46
N LEU A 80 15.43 -5.81 34.67
CA LEU A 80 15.68 -6.55 35.91
C LEU A 80 16.83 -7.57 35.80
N ASP A 81 17.33 -7.84 34.58
CA ASP A 81 18.41 -8.82 34.32
C ASP A 81 19.80 -8.17 34.12
N ASP A 82 19.93 -6.85 34.20
CA ASP A 82 21.19 -6.11 33.93
C ASP A 82 22.20 -6.12 35.10
N ASP A 83 22.13 -7.13 35.98
CA ASP A 83 23.10 -7.34 37.07
C ASP A 83 23.90 -8.66 36.94
N TYR A 84 23.63 -9.51 35.93
CA TYR A 84 24.33 -10.79 35.79
C TYR A 84 24.58 -11.21 34.34
N GLN A 85 25.46 -10.50 33.62
CA GLN A 85 26.18 -11.07 32.47
C GLN A 85 27.41 -10.24 32.07
N SER A 86 28.46 -10.34 32.89
CA SER A 86 29.85 -10.15 32.43
C SER A 86 30.68 -11.34 32.88
N LEU A 87 30.45 -12.48 32.26
CA LEU A 87 31.38 -13.62 32.29
C LEU A 87 31.77 -13.95 30.84
N GLY A 88 32.48 -13.01 30.21
CA GLY A 88 33.32 -13.26 29.06
C GLY A 88 34.75 -13.34 29.55
N GLU A 89 35.28 -14.56 29.56
CA GLU A 89 36.64 -14.91 29.93
C GLU A 89 37.67 -14.08 29.17
N ASP A 90 38.54 -13.37 29.89
CA ASP A 90 39.85 -12.95 29.41
C ASP A 90 40.90 -13.68 30.27
N HIS A 91 41.31 -14.85 29.78
CA HIS A 91 42.48 -15.56 30.25
C HIS A 91 43.72 -14.71 30.00
N CYS A 92 44.17 -13.97 31.02
CA CYS A 92 45.59 -13.65 31.28
C CYS A 92 45.73 -12.74 32.50
N LYS A 93 45.38 -13.24 33.69
CA LYS A 93 45.93 -12.71 34.95
C LYS A 93 46.42 -13.87 35.80
N ALA A 94 47.66 -14.27 35.54
CA ALA A 94 48.46 -14.97 36.53
C ALA A 94 48.51 -14.10 37.80
N PRO A 95 48.18 -14.63 38.99
CA PRO A 95 48.51 -13.95 40.22
C PRO A 95 50.03 -14.06 40.37
N ILE A 96 50.76 -13.00 40.02
CA ILE A 96 52.10 -12.78 40.56
C ILE A 96 51.88 -12.31 42.00
N ASN A 97 51.45 -13.23 42.86
CA ASN A 97 51.52 -13.09 44.30
C ASN A 97 52.36 -14.25 44.81
N GLY A 98 53.66 -14.08 44.67
CA GLY A 98 54.63 -15.12 44.99
C GLY A 98 56.04 -14.57 45.13
N TYR A 99 56.24 -13.30 45.51
CA TYR A 99 57.57 -12.76 45.88
C TYR A 99 57.47 -11.56 46.83
N LEU A 100 56.59 -11.63 47.84
CA LEU A 100 56.66 -10.76 49.02
C LEU A 100 57.08 -11.53 50.28
N GLU A 101 57.83 -12.62 50.12
CA GLU A 101 58.39 -13.41 51.25
C GLU A 101 59.88 -13.08 51.54
N ASN A 102 60.56 -12.26 50.73
CA ASN A 102 62.03 -12.10 50.83
C ASN A 102 62.52 -10.72 51.30
N VAL A 103 61.67 -9.91 51.95
CA VAL A 103 62.13 -8.67 52.60
C VAL A 103 62.65 -8.92 54.03
N TYR A 104 62.35 -10.09 54.62
CA TYR A 104 62.87 -10.46 55.95
C TYR A 104 64.34 -10.94 55.94
N GLN A 105 64.92 -11.25 54.77
CA GLN A 105 66.33 -11.64 54.67
C GLN A 105 67.30 -10.45 54.50
N ARG A 106 66.89 -9.23 54.85
CA ARG A 106 67.81 -8.06 54.88
C ARG A 106 68.20 -7.63 56.29
N LEU A 107 67.58 -8.22 57.32
CA LEU A 107 67.87 -7.91 58.73
C LEU A 107 68.95 -8.82 59.35
N GLU A 108 69.36 -9.91 58.69
CA GLU A 108 70.43 -10.79 59.20
C GLU A 108 71.86 -10.28 58.91
N TRP A 109 72.04 -9.42 57.91
CA TRP A 109 73.38 -8.89 57.57
C TRP A 109 73.93 -7.89 58.59
N CYS A 110 73.09 -7.28 59.44
CA CYS A 110 73.54 -6.42 60.53
C CYS A 110 74.03 -7.18 61.78
N ASN A 111 73.74 -8.48 61.88
CA ASN A 111 74.17 -9.30 63.03
C ASN A 111 75.54 -9.96 62.83
N ILE A 112 75.95 -10.21 61.57
CA ILE A 112 77.25 -10.81 61.26
C ILE A 112 78.42 -9.84 61.55
N SER A 113 78.22 -8.53 61.36
CA SER A 113 79.23 -7.53 61.72
C SER A 113 79.42 -7.36 63.24
N LYS A 114 78.44 -7.76 64.08
CA LYS A 114 78.52 -7.65 65.54
C LYS A 114 79.16 -8.87 66.22
N THR A 115 79.14 -10.05 65.59
CA THR A 115 79.80 -11.26 66.09
C THR A 115 81.28 -11.34 65.71
N LEU A 116 81.74 -10.63 64.67
CA LEU A 116 83.16 -10.62 64.29
C LEU A 116 84.04 -9.71 65.17
N ALA A 117 83.45 -8.75 65.89
CA ALA A 117 84.18 -7.85 66.78
C ALA A 117 84.56 -8.46 68.16
N LYS A 118 84.23 -9.73 68.42
CA LYS A 118 84.48 -10.41 69.71
C LYS A 118 85.37 -11.66 69.64
N ALA A 119 85.98 -11.96 68.51
CA ALA A 119 87.00 -13.01 68.42
C ALA A 119 88.39 -12.35 68.44
N THR A 120 88.87 -12.02 69.65
CA THR A 120 90.28 -11.66 69.85
C THR A 120 91.00 -12.90 70.38
N VAL A 121 92.12 -13.22 69.72
CA VAL A 121 93.20 -14.13 70.14
C VAL A 121 92.89 -15.63 70.09
N LEU A 122 93.11 -16.24 68.92
CA LEU A 122 93.79 -17.53 68.84
C LEU A 122 94.76 -17.49 67.66
N ASP A 123 96.00 -17.89 67.95
CA ASP A 123 97.19 -17.88 67.10
C ASP A 123 96.96 -18.42 65.69
N PHE A 124 97.26 -17.60 64.68
CA PHE A 124 97.45 -18.04 63.31
C PHE A 124 98.94 -18.01 62.96
N PRO A 125 99.46 -19.03 62.24
CA PRO A 125 100.82 -19.01 61.72
C PRO A 125 101.04 -17.77 60.86
N ARG A 126 102.20 -17.15 61.08
CA ARG A 126 102.67 -15.88 60.50
C ARG A 126 102.84 -15.99 58.98
N ILE A 127 101.73 -15.89 58.25
CA ILE A 127 101.70 -15.55 56.82
C ILE A 127 101.49 -14.03 56.71
N GLU A 128 102.16 -13.40 55.75
CA GLU A 128 102.64 -12.01 55.76
C GLU A 128 101.55 -10.93 55.90
N SER A 129 101.66 -10.10 56.95
CA SER A 129 100.76 -8.95 57.24
C SER A 129 100.67 -7.92 56.10
N ARG A 130 101.65 -7.88 55.20
CA ARG A 130 101.69 -7.02 54.00
C ARG A 130 100.73 -7.49 52.90
N ASP A 131 100.58 -8.80 52.72
CA ASP A 131 99.72 -9.39 51.69
C ASP A 131 98.24 -9.24 52.05
N MET A 132 97.91 -9.33 53.34
CA MET A 132 96.57 -9.05 53.84
C MET A 132 96.17 -7.58 53.62
N ILE A 133 97.09 -6.63 53.85
CA ILE A 133 96.82 -5.20 53.63
C ILE A 133 96.61 -4.91 52.13
N SER A 134 97.40 -5.52 51.25
CA SER A 134 97.21 -5.41 49.79
C SER A 134 95.86 -5.96 49.35
N THR A 135 95.50 -7.16 49.83
CA THR A 135 94.21 -7.79 49.52
C THR A 135 93.03 -6.93 50.00
N VAL A 136 93.15 -6.30 51.17
CA VAL A 136 92.13 -5.38 51.69
C VAL A 136 92.03 -4.11 50.84
N ALA A 137 93.14 -3.58 50.32
CA ALA A 137 93.13 -2.43 49.42
C ALA A 137 92.46 -2.79 48.07
N ASP A 138 92.80 -3.94 47.48
CA ASP A 138 92.19 -4.43 46.23
C ASP A 138 90.68 -4.67 46.39
N LEU A 139 90.26 -5.26 47.50
CA LEU A 139 88.84 -5.43 47.83
C LEU A 139 88.11 -4.09 48.00
N ARG A 140 88.73 -3.08 48.62
CA ARG A 140 88.15 -1.73 48.74
C ARG A 140 88.01 -1.06 47.37
N HIS A 141 89.01 -1.17 46.51
CA HIS A 141 88.95 -0.66 45.15
C HIS A 141 87.88 -1.37 44.31
N ALA A 142 87.82 -2.70 44.37
CA ALA A 142 86.78 -3.48 43.71
C ALA A 142 85.38 -3.12 44.22
N ASN A 143 85.20 -2.96 45.53
CA ASN A 143 83.91 -2.57 46.11
C ASN A 143 83.49 -1.15 45.70
N HIS A 144 84.44 -0.20 45.66
CA HIS A 144 84.18 1.15 45.17
C HIS A 144 83.76 1.14 43.69
N SER A 145 84.50 0.40 42.85
CA SER A 145 84.18 0.25 41.43
C SER A 145 82.82 -0.43 41.21
N LEU A 146 82.50 -1.48 41.97
CA LEU A 146 81.18 -2.13 41.96
C LEU A 146 80.07 -1.17 42.39
N SER A 147 80.33 -0.30 43.37
CA SER A 147 79.36 0.71 43.79
C SER A 147 79.07 1.74 42.70
N GLU A 148 80.10 2.19 41.96
CA GLU A 148 79.92 3.09 40.80
C GLU A 148 79.17 2.41 39.66
N GLN A 149 79.50 1.16 39.34
CA GLN A 149 78.78 0.36 38.35
C GLN A 149 77.31 0.16 38.75
N ASN A 150 77.04 -0.17 40.02
CA ASN A 150 75.68 -0.28 40.54
C ASN A 150 74.92 1.05 40.44
N SER A 151 75.55 2.18 40.71
CA SER A 151 74.94 3.51 40.54
C SER A 151 74.64 3.81 39.07
N SER A 152 75.55 3.46 38.15
CA SER A 152 75.35 3.63 36.72
C SER A 152 74.23 2.73 36.19
N LEU A 153 74.17 1.47 36.64
CA LEU A 153 73.12 0.53 36.27
C LEU A 153 71.75 1.00 36.77
N LEU A 154 71.67 1.51 38.01
CA LEU A 154 70.44 2.05 38.56
C LEU A 154 69.88 3.19 37.69
N LYS A 155 70.73 4.14 37.28
CA LYS A 155 70.33 5.24 36.37
C LYS A 155 69.89 4.73 35.00
N ALA A 156 70.52 3.70 34.47
CA ALA A 156 70.13 3.08 33.21
C ALA A 156 68.76 2.38 33.33
N VAL A 157 68.50 1.70 34.45
CA VAL A 157 67.19 1.10 34.77
C VAL A 157 66.13 2.19 34.87
N GLU A 158 66.36 3.26 35.63
CA GLU A 158 65.42 4.39 35.75
C GLU A 158 65.11 5.02 34.38
N ALA A 159 66.13 5.21 33.53
CA ALA A 159 65.94 5.73 32.17
C ALA A 159 65.14 4.77 31.27
N CYS A 160 65.38 3.46 31.40
CA CYS A 160 64.61 2.43 30.71
C CYS A 160 63.15 2.39 31.19
N ASP A 161 62.91 2.52 32.49
CA ASP A 161 61.56 2.54 33.08
C ASP A 161 60.75 3.75 32.61
N GLU A 162 61.35 4.94 32.58
CA GLU A 162 60.72 6.15 32.02
C GLU A 162 60.35 5.96 30.54
N LYS A 163 61.24 5.35 29.75
CA LYS A 163 60.95 5.04 28.34
C LYS A 163 59.84 4.01 28.19
N ASN A 164 59.79 3.00 29.04
CA ASN A 164 58.73 2.00 29.03
C ASN A 164 57.36 2.61 29.38
N LEU A 165 57.32 3.53 30.36
CA LEU A 165 56.12 4.30 30.69
C LEU A 165 55.64 5.14 29.50
N GLN A 166 56.57 5.85 28.82
CA GLN A 166 56.24 6.63 27.62
C GLN A 166 55.68 5.75 26.50
N LEU A 167 56.33 4.63 26.18
CA LEU A 167 55.86 3.69 25.17
C LEU A 167 54.48 3.12 25.52
N THR A 168 54.25 2.77 26.79
CA THR A 168 52.96 2.27 27.27
C THR A 168 51.84 3.31 27.10
N ALA A 169 52.15 4.59 27.37
CA ALA A 169 51.22 5.69 27.16
C ALA A 169 50.92 5.91 25.67
N GLU A 170 51.93 5.84 24.80
CA GLU A 170 51.77 5.95 23.35
C GLU A 170 50.96 4.79 22.77
N VAL A 171 51.23 3.54 23.17
CA VAL A 171 50.46 2.36 22.77
C VAL A 171 48.99 2.54 23.19
N SER A 172 48.73 3.00 24.41
CA SER A 172 47.37 3.27 24.89
C SER A 172 46.66 4.37 24.10
N LYS A 173 47.39 5.42 23.68
CA LYS A 173 46.88 6.48 22.81
C LYS A 173 46.58 5.98 21.40
N LEU A 174 47.48 5.17 20.82
CA LEU A 174 47.29 4.58 19.49
C LEU A 174 46.12 3.60 19.48
N LYS A 175 45.98 2.76 20.51
CA LYS A 175 44.82 1.87 20.69
C LYS A 175 43.50 2.67 20.71
N ARG A 176 43.43 3.75 21.50
CA ARG A 176 42.24 4.62 21.52
C ARG A 176 41.93 5.24 20.15
N LYS A 177 42.95 5.70 19.43
CA LYS A 177 42.79 6.24 18.06
C LYS A 177 42.29 5.18 17.09
N LEU A 178 42.88 3.98 17.10
CA LEU A 178 42.45 2.86 16.25
C LEU A 178 40.99 2.51 16.49
N MET A 179 40.58 2.37 17.76
CA MET A 179 39.18 2.10 18.11
C MET A 179 38.24 3.21 17.65
N SER A 180 38.63 4.48 17.79
CA SER A 180 37.83 5.61 17.31
C SER A 180 37.67 5.60 15.79
N THR A 181 38.76 5.35 15.05
CA THR A 181 38.74 5.27 13.59
C THR A 181 37.89 4.09 13.12
N GLN A 182 38.03 2.92 13.75
CA GLN A 182 37.24 1.74 13.43
C GLN A 182 35.75 1.98 13.66
N ARG A 183 35.36 2.61 14.78
CA ARG A 183 33.97 3.00 15.04
C ARG A 183 33.44 3.97 13.99
N SER A 184 34.24 4.97 13.59
CA SER A 184 33.82 5.90 12.53
C SER A 184 33.71 5.24 11.16
N ALA A 185 34.55 4.25 10.85
CA ALA A 185 34.49 3.50 9.59
C ALA A 185 33.20 2.66 9.52
N VAL A 186 32.86 1.94 10.59
CA VAL A 186 31.59 1.19 10.67
C VAL A 186 30.38 2.12 10.57
N SER A 187 30.43 3.28 11.22
CA SER A 187 29.37 4.29 11.08
C SER A 187 29.24 4.82 9.65
N PHE A 188 30.34 4.99 8.93
CA PHE A 188 30.33 5.41 7.52
C PHE A 188 29.75 4.33 6.61
N GLU A 189 30.07 3.06 6.84
CA GLU A 189 29.48 1.92 6.12
C GLU A 189 27.96 1.89 6.28
N SER A 190 27.45 2.01 7.51
CA SER A 190 26.01 2.10 7.78
C SER A 190 25.34 3.28 7.07
N LEU A 191 25.97 4.46 7.07
CA LEU A 191 25.44 5.63 6.35
C LEU A 191 25.47 5.43 4.83
N SER A 192 26.45 4.70 4.29
CA SER A 192 26.51 4.34 2.88
C SER A 192 25.36 3.40 2.49
N GLU A 193 25.06 2.40 3.33
CA GLU A 193 23.93 1.51 3.14
C GLU A 193 22.59 2.25 3.17
N GLU A 194 22.41 3.18 4.12
CA GLU A 194 21.22 4.04 4.18
C GLU A 194 21.08 4.92 2.93
N LEU A 195 22.19 5.45 2.41
CA LEU A 195 22.20 6.24 1.19
C LEU A 195 21.77 5.39 -0.03
N ASP A 196 22.26 4.17 -0.13
CA ASP A 196 21.91 3.25 -1.21
C ASP A 196 20.45 2.81 -1.13
N GLU A 197 19.91 2.58 0.08
CA GLU A 197 18.48 2.35 0.29
C GLU A 197 17.64 3.55 -0.14
N ALA A 198 18.01 4.77 0.28
CA ALA A 198 17.32 5.99 -0.14
C ALA A 198 17.32 6.16 -1.66
N ARG A 199 18.43 5.85 -2.33
CA ARG A 199 18.54 5.86 -3.80
C ARG A 199 17.59 4.84 -4.45
N ARG A 200 17.49 3.61 -3.90
CA ARG A 200 16.53 2.60 -4.37
C ARG A 200 15.09 3.08 -4.23
N LEU A 201 14.71 3.60 -3.07
CA LEU A 201 13.37 4.12 -2.82
C LEU A 201 12.99 5.28 -3.75
N ILE A 202 13.94 6.19 -4.03
CA ILE A 202 13.74 7.27 -4.99
C ILE A 202 13.48 6.70 -6.38
N LYS A 203 14.29 5.75 -6.86
CA LYS A 203 14.11 5.11 -8.15
C LYS A 203 12.73 4.43 -8.26
N ASP A 204 12.34 3.67 -7.26
CA ASP A 204 11.04 2.99 -7.23
C ASP A 204 9.87 3.99 -7.23
N SER A 205 10.01 5.11 -6.50
CA SER A 205 9.00 6.17 -6.50
C SER A 205 8.87 6.86 -7.86
N GLN A 206 9.99 7.09 -8.54
CA GLN A 206 10.04 7.67 -9.88
C GLN A 206 9.40 6.73 -10.91
N GLU A 207 9.68 5.42 -10.83
CA GLU A 207 9.05 4.42 -11.69
C GLU A 207 7.53 4.37 -11.47
N ARG A 208 7.07 4.39 -10.21
CA ARG A 208 5.64 4.49 -9.88
C ARG A 208 5.01 5.75 -10.45
N ALA A 209 5.67 6.91 -10.32
CA ALA A 209 5.20 8.16 -10.91
C ALA A 209 5.11 8.10 -12.45
N CYS A 210 6.09 7.50 -13.12
CA CYS A 210 6.05 7.27 -14.57
C CYS A 210 4.89 6.35 -15.01
N ARG A 211 4.62 5.28 -14.25
CA ARG A 211 3.47 4.39 -14.49
C ARG A 211 2.14 5.12 -14.34
N ILE A 212 1.96 5.86 -13.25
CA ILE A 212 0.76 6.66 -13.00
C ILE A 212 0.56 7.72 -14.11
N LYS A 213 1.62 8.41 -14.52
CA LYS A 213 1.58 9.38 -15.62
C LYS A 213 1.12 8.73 -16.93
N THR A 214 1.63 7.54 -17.24
CA THR A 214 1.24 6.79 -18.43
C THR A 214 -0.23 6.37 -18.38
N TYR A 215 -0.70 5.89 -17.22
CA TYR A 215 -2.09 5.52 -17.02
C TYR A 215 -3.04 6.74 -17.14
N ASN A 216 -2.70 7.85 -16.50
CA ASN A 216 -3.46 9.10 -16.62
C ASN A 216 -3.54 9.60 -18.07
N ASN A 217 -2.45 9.48 -18.85
CA ASN A 217 -2.48 9.82 -20.27
C ASN A 217 -3.44 8.93 -21.08
N LYS A 218 -3.54 7.64 -20.74
CA LYS A 218 -4.50 6.73 -21.38
C LYS A 218 -5.93 7.13 -21.05
N LEU A 219 -6.25 7.34 -19.76
CA LEU A 219 -7.57 7.78 -19.33
C LEU A 219 -7.95 9.15 -19.91
N LYS A 220 -6.99 10.07 -20.07
CA LYS A 220 -7.23 11.37 -20.70
C LYS A 220 -7.67 11.21 -22.16
N LYS A 221 -6.98 10.36 -22.93
CA LYS A 221 -7.35 10.07 -24.33
C LYS A 221 -8.71 9.40 -24.44
N GLU A 222 -9.02 8.47 -23.53
CA GLU A 222 -10.34 7.83 -23.48
C GLU A 222 -11.45 8.83 -23.16
N ASN A 223 -11.24 9.73 -22.19
CA ASN A 223 -12.17 10.82 -21.89
C ASN A 223 -12.37 11.76 -23.09
N GLU A 224 -11.32 12.10 -23.82
CA GLU A 224 -11.41 12.90 -25.05
C GLU A 224 -12.22 12.19 -26.14
N CYS A 225 -12.02 10.87 -26.31
CA CYS A 225 -12.79 10.05 -27.25
C CYS A 225 -14.28 9.98 -26.88
N LEU A 226 -14.59 9.70 -25.61
CA LEU A 226 -15.97 9.64 -25.12
C LEU A 226 -16.67 11.00 -25.26
N ARG A 227 -15.96 12.11 -24.99
CA ARG A 227 -16.50 13.46 -25.19
C ARG A 227 -16.86 13.71 -26.65
N ALA A 228 -15.99 13.32 -27.60
CA ALA A 228 -16.29 13.44 -29.03
C ALA A 228 -17.49 12.58 -29.45
N GLN A 229 -17.65 11.38 -28.88
CA GLN A 229 -18.81 10.53 -29.14
C GLN A 229 -20.11 11.15 -28.60
N ILE A 230 -20.08 11.75 -27.40
CA ILE A 230 -21.23 12.47 -26.83
C ILE A 230 -21.62 13.64 -27.74
N GLN A 231 -20.66 14.44 -28.20
CA GLN A 231 -20.92 15.55 -29.13
C GLN A 231 -21.59 15.08 -30.43
N LEU A 232 -21.11 13.99 -31.02
CA LEU A 232 -21.73 13.43 -32.22
C LEU A 232 -23.18 12.97 -31.98
N LEU A 233 -23.44 12.35 -30.82
CA LEU A 233 -24.80 11.95 -30.44
C LEU A 233 -25.71 13.16 -30.21
N GLU A 234 -25.20 14.23 -29.59
CA GLU A 234 -25.91 15.50 -29.43
C GLU A 234 -26.27 16.11 -30.80
N GLU A 235 -25.33 16.15 -31.75
CA GLU A 235 -25.59 16.64 -33.12
C GLU A 235 -26.65 15.81 -33.86
N VAL A 236 -26.63 14.49 -33.72
CA VAL A 236 -27.65 13.61 -34.33
C VAL A 236 -29.01 13.82 -33.68
N ASN A 237 -29.05 13.95 -32.34
CA ASN A 237 -30.30 14.24 -31.62
C ASN A 237 -30.91 15.58 -32.03
N GLU A 238 -30.09 16.61 -32.20
CA GLU A 238 -30.50 17.93 -32.71
C GLU A 238 -31.15 17.79 -34.10
N LYS A 239 -30.51 17.07 -35.03
CA LYS A 239 -31.05 16.81 -36.37
C LYS A 239 -32.38 16.06 -36.33
N LEU A 240 -32.48 15.01 -35.52
CA LEU A 240 -33.73 14.25 -35.36
C LEU A 240 -34.85 15.11 -34.74
N ALA A 241 -34.52 16.00 -33.80
CA ALA A 241 -35.49 16.92 -33.22
C ALA A 241 -36.02 17.92 -34.28
N GLN A 242 -35.15 18.43 -35.13
CA GLN A 242 -35.52 19.29 -36.25
C GLN A 242 -36.44 18.54 -37.25
N GLU A 243 -36.06 17.34 -37.68
CA GLU A 243 -36.85 16.51 -38.60
C GLU A 243 -38.22 16.16 -38.01
N LYS A 244 -38.28 15.82 -36.71
CA LYS A 244 -39.53 15.60 -35.99
C LYS A 244 -40.44 16.84 -36.00
N SER A 245 -39.88 18.03 -35.79
CA SER A 245 -40.64 19.29 -35.82
C SER A 245 -41.20 19.61 -37.21
N PHE A 246 -40.42 19.34 -38.25
CA PHE A 246 -40.84 19.48 -39.64
C PHE A 246 -41.96 18.49 -39.97
N ASN A 247 -41.79 17.21 -39.64
CA ASN A 247 -42.80 16.16 -39.85
C ASN A 247 -44.11 16.48 -39.13
N LYS A 248 -44.05 16.99 -37.89
CA LYS A 248 -45.23 17.45 -37.14
C LYS A 248 -45.97 18.57 -37.88
N THR A 249 -45.23 19.53 -38.45
CA THR A 249 -45.81 20.65 -39.21
C THR A 249 -46.44 20.17 -40.53
N CYS A 250 -45.77 19.25 -41.24
CA CYS A 250 -46.29 18.64 -42.46
C CYS A 250 -47.57 17.83 -42.19
N LEU A 251 -47.58 17.02 -41.14
CA LEU A 251 -48.75 16.25 -40.69
C LEU A 251 -49.94 17.18 -40.40
N ALA A 252 -49.73 18.28 -39.70
CA ALA A 252 -50.79 19.25 -39.41
C ALA A 252 -51.39 19.85 -40.68
N LYS A 253 -50.57 20.19 -41.68
CA LYS A 253 -51.03 20.67 -42.99
C LYS A 253 -51.85 19.61 -43.72
N LEU A 254 -51.39 18.35 -43.73
CA LEU A 254 -52.11 17.23 -44.34
C LEU A 254 -53.46 16.96 -43.65
N MET A 255 -53.51 17.00 -42.32
CA MET A 255 -54.75 16.85 -41.56
C MET A 255 -55.75 17.97 -41.90
N LYS A 256 -55.26 19.21 -42.04
CA LYS A 256 -56.11 20.35 -42.47
C LYS A 256 -56.69 20.10 -43.85
N MET A 257 -55.86 19.77 -44.84
CA MET A 257 -56.30 19.45 -46.21
C MET A 257 -57.29 18.28 -46.22
N GLN A 258 -57.04 17.24 -45.42
CA GLN A 258 -57.95 16.11 -45.30
C GLN A 258 -59.33 16.54 -44.75
N SER A 259 -59.36 17.44 -43.77
CA SER A 259 -60.62 17.97 -43.23
C SER A 259 -61.38 18.85 -44.24
N GLU A 260 -60.65 19.65 -45.02
CA GLU A 260 -61.22 20.49 -46.09
C GLU A 260 -61.84 19.61 -47.19
N MET A 261 -61.11 18.59 -47.67
CA MET A 261 -61.63 17.65 -48.68
C MET A 261 -62.84 16.84 -48.18
N ARG A 262 -62.89 16.45 -46.89
CA ARG A 262 -64.07 15.78 -46.33
C ARG A 262 -65.29 16.70 -46.36
N LYS A 263 -65.12 17.98 -46.03
CA LYS A 263 -66.19 18.97 -46.07
C LYS A 263 -66.73 19.14 -47.50
N GLU A 264 -65.85 19.25 -48.49
CA GLU A 264 -66.24 19.32 -49.91
C GLU A 264 -66.98 18.05 -50.36
N LEU A 265 -66.55 16.87 -49.90
CA LEU A 265 -67.22 15.61 -50.18
C LEU A 265 -68.63 15.55 -49.58
N ASP A 266 -68.82 16.03 -48.35
CA ASP A 266 -70.13 16.07 -47.71
C ASP A 266 -71.06 17.08 -48.42
N GLU A 267 -70.54 18.25 -48.78
CA GLU A 267 -71.27 19.28 -49.55
C GLU A 267 -71.74 18.73 -50.91
N THR A 268 -70.88 18.01 -51.63
CA THR A 268 -71.22 17.40 -52.92
C THR A 268 -72.24 16.27 -52.78
N HIS A 269 -72.16 15.43 -51.74
CA HIS A 269 -73.19 14.42 -51.44
C HIS A 269 -74.57 15.04 -51.18
N VAL A 270 -74.63 16.14 -50.41
CA VAL A 270 -75.90 16.86 -50.15
C VAL A 270 -76.49 17.42 -51.44
N LEU A 271 -75.65 17.99 -52.31
CA LEU A 271 -76.08 18.51 -53.61
C LEU A 271 -76.62 17.39 -54.51
N LEU A 272 -75.93 16.25 -54.58
CA LEU A 272 -76.37 15.07 -55.32
C LEU A 272 -77.73 14.58 -54.82
N ALA A 273 -77.91 14.43 -53.51
CA ALA A 273 -79.19 14.02 -52.92
C ALA A 273 -80.33 15.01 -53.24
N SER A 274 -80.04 16.31 -53.30
CA SER A 274 -81.01 17.32 -53.74
C SER A 274 -81.37 17.15 -55.22
N LYS A 275 -80.39 16.84 -56.08
CA LYS A 275 -80.62 16.62 -57.51
C LYS A 275 -81.41 15.34 -57.77
N ASP A 276 -81.16 14.27 -57.02
CA ASP A 276 -81.93 13.03 -57.10
C ASP A 276 -83.41 13.26 -56.73
N ARG A 277 -83.69 14.10 -55.72
CA ARG A 277 -85.06 14.51 -55.40
C ARG A 277 -85.72 15.28 -56.53
N GLU A 278 -85.02 16.24 -57.13
CA GLU A 278 -85.52 17.02 -58.27
C GLU A 278 -85.79 16.12 -59.49
N ILE A 279 -84.90 15.17 -59.78
CA ILE A 279 -85.09 14.16 -60.83
C ILE A 279 -86.34 13.33 -60.54
N THR A 280 -86.50 12.85 -59.31
CA THR A 280 -87.67 12.04 -58.91
C THR A 280 -88.98 12.83 -59.11
N GLN A 281 -89.01 14.10 -58.69
CA GLN A 281 -90.17 14.98 -58.92
C GLN A 281 -90.48 15.17 -60.40
N LYS A 282 -89.46 15.41 -61.23
CA LYS A 282 -89.63 15.53 -62.69
C LYS A 282 -90.13 14.23 -63.31
N THR A 283 -89.66 13.08 -62.84
CA THR A 283 -90.14 11.76 -63.29
C THR A 283 -91.62 11.58 -62.97
N MET A 284 -92.06 11.91 -61.74
CA MET A 284 -93.47 11.86 -61.36
C MET A 284 -94.34 12.77 -62.24
N LEU A 285 -93.91 14.01 -62.50
CA LEU A 285 -94.64 14.93 -63.38
C LEU A 285 -94.74 14.42 -64.82
N ILE A 286 -93.68 13.81 -65.34
CA ILE A 286 -93.69 13.17 -66.67
C ILE A 286 -94.70 12.02 -66.71
N GLU A 287 -94.80 11.21 -65.66
CA GLU A 287 -95.79 10.14 -65.55
C GLU A 287 -97.22 10.67 -65.50
N GLU A 288 -97.49 11.72 -64.73
CA GLU A 288 -98.79 12.41 -64.68
C GLU A 288 -99.19 12.99 -66.04
N LEU A 289 -98.25 13.66 -66.73
CA LEU A 289 -98.48 14.19 -68.08
C LEU A 289 -98.77 13.06 -69.09
N LYS A 290 -98.05 11.94 -69.02
CA LYS A 290 -98.34 10.75 -69.84
C LYS A 290 -99.75 10.21 -69.56
N PHE A 291 -100.16 10.14 -68.29
CA PHE A 291 -101.52 9.72 -67.92
C PHE A 291 -102.59 10.66 -68.47
N SER A 292 -102.43 11.98 -68.29
CA SER A 292 -103.35 12.97 -68.85
C SER A 292 -103.40 12.94 -70.37
N GLN A 293 -102.26 12.71 -71.05
CA GLN A 293 -102.20 12.55 -72.49
C GLN A 293 -103.00 11.32 -72.96
N MET A 294 -102.86 10.17 -72.28
CA MET A 294 -103.63 8.96 -72.61
C MET A 294 -105.13 9.18 -72.43
N GLU A 295 -105.54 9.86 -71.37
CA GLU A 295 -106.96 10.18 -71.14
C GLU A 295 -107.50 11.14 -72.20
N ASN A 296 -106.76 12.20 -72.53
CA ASN A 296 -107.10 13.11 -73.62
C ASN A 296 -107.23 12.35 -74.95
N HIS A 297 -106.31 11.43 -75.25
CA HIS A 297 -106.37 10.58 -76.43
C HIS A 297 -107.64 9.73 -76.45
N ARG A 298 -107.99 9.10 -75.32
CA ARG A 298 -109.22 8.32 -75.16
C ARG A 298 -110.49 9.15 -75.37
N ILE A 299 -110.53 10.37 -74.84
CA ILE A 299 -111.65 11.31 -75.06
C ILE A 299 -111.76 11.67 -76.55
N ILE A 300 -110.64 11.98 -77.19
CA ILE A 300 -110.58 12.30 -78.63
C ILE A 300 -111.12 11.13 -79.46
N GLU A 301 -110.67 9.89 -79.20
CA GLU A 301 -111.17 8.69 -79.87
C GLU A 301 -112.68 8.48 -79.66
N GLY A 302 -113.17 8.71 -78.43
CA GLY A 302 -114.60 8.67 -78.10
C GLY A 302 -115.39 9.70 -78.89
N MET A 303 -114.91 10.95 -78.97
CA MET A 303 -115.52 12.00 -79.79
C MET A 303 -115.52 11.66 -81.29
N TYR A 304 -114.43 11.12 -81.83
CA TYR A 304 -114.37 10.68 -83.23
C TYR A 304 -115.41 9.59 -83.53
N SER A 305 -115.53 8.60 -82.67
CA SER A 305 -116.50 7.51 -82.81
C SER A 305 -117.94 8.04 -82.80
N GLU A 306 -118.23 8.99 -81.93
CA GLU A 306 -119.54 9.63 -81.83
C GLU A 306 -119.87 10.49 -83.06
N VAL A 307 -118.90 11.27 -83.56
CA VAL A 307 -119.05 12.03 -84.81
C VAL A 307 -119.36 11.09 -85.97
N GLN A 308 -118.63 9.97 -86.08
CA GLN A 308 -118.85 8.97 -87.13
C GLN A 308 -120.26 8.35 -87.02
N ARG A 309 -120.72 8.05 -85.80
CA ARG A 309 -122.09 7.55 -85.54
C ARG A 309 -123.14 8.59 -85.95
N LEU A 310 -122.99 9.84 -85.56
CA LEU A 310 -123.90 10.93 -85.91
C LEU A 310 -123.94 11.17 -87.42
N GLN A 311 -122.80 11.15 -88.11
CA GLN A 311 -122.73 11.24 -89.56
C GLN A 311 -123.54 10.11 -90.23
N LYS A 312 -123.35 8.86 -89.79
CA LYS A 312 -124.12 7.72 -90.29
C LYS A 312 -125.64 7.87 -90.04
N THR A 313 -126.02 8.33 -88.84
CA THR A 313 -127.44 8.53 -88.51
C THR A 313 -128.07 9.65 -89.36
N ASN A 314 -127.30 10.71 -89.63
CA ASN A 314 -127.69 11.82 -90.51
C ASN A 314 -127.88 11.32 -91.96
N GLU A 315 -126.93 10.52 -92.47
CA GLU A 315 -127.05 9.86 -93.79
C GLU A 315 -128.30 8.96 -93.89
N GLU A 316 -128.60 8.18 -92.84
CA GLU A 316 -129.81 7.33 -92.77
C GLU A 316 -131.12 8.13 -92.70
N THR A 317 -131.12 9.30 -92.04
CA THR A 317 -132.28 10.20 -91.98
C THR A 317 -132.52 10.94 -93.30
N TYR A 318 -131.46 11.33 -94.01
CA TYR A 318 -131.57 11.89 -95.37
C TYR A 318 -131.98 10.85 -96.43
N ALA A 319 -131.73 9.56 -96.20
CA ALA A 319 -132.17 8.47 -97.08
C ALA A 319 -133.63 8.01 -96.87
N SER A 320 -134.28 8.47 -95.78
CA SER A 320 -135.66 8.10 -95.41
C SER A 320 -136.70 9.20 -95.69
N LEU A 321 -136.31 10.25 -96.41
CA LEU A 321 -137.12 11.39 -96.88
C LEU A 321 -137.27 11.36 -98.40
#